data_AF-A0A2N3GA16-F1
#
_entry.id   AF-A0A2N3GA16-F1
#
_cell.length_a   1.000
_cell.length_b   1.000
_cell.length_c   1.000
_cell.angle_alpha   90.00
_cell.angle_beta   90.00
_cell.angle_gamma   90.00
#
_symmetry.space_group_name_H-M   'P 1'
#
loop_
_entity.id
_entity.type
_entity.pdbx_description
1 polymer ?
#
loop_
_entity_poly.entity_id
_entity_poly.type
_entity_poly.pdbx_seq_one_letter_code
_entity_poly.pdbx_strand_id
1 'polypeptide(L)'
;MELRDYLNVISARRWVIIQAVVVVTLTAVVMSLVQPKVYMGEAKILISEKDTGAALLGTSISEFSGQPERGLQTQVQLMQLRPLAENVVRRLGLEMSPEGLLRRVVVAANGQTNVISVRATADDPDEAAAIANGLADEYVVWSRETRRESIKTAADEVEERITQAEKEILELGSRVSAEGKSDELAAELVLLTTTYSTLADRLEQLRINEQLEVGLGRVVSPAVANGEAIAPKLRRNAMLGVIAGLILGLGMAFLYDYLDNTIKSNEDAERLFGVPVLGTIPFDKKPENPARRRLAIVEDSGSAVAEAYRVLRNSLDFINFEHKLKTLLVTSAAPAEGKSTVTANLAASLAQAGKKVVLVSSDFRRPMTEQFFGVNNVIGLSDVLLGTHSLKAALQRPTDEQLLILTSGKMPPNPSELLGSAKMQSLIGELEEWADWVIIDTPPLLAVADPASVARWADGVLMVIHAGKSSHEASTKAVELLDKVGAKMIGVVAWGLDSSKSRSYSYYYGGHYYFASYGQFSSQMPGGDSVPAAAVARGSLVWETPEVSAGRSFARALGKVSGAFLAFLAVLAIVSAVVYALDQYMGWGLAASLFGLF
;
A
#
# COMPACT_ATOMS: atom_id res chain seq x y z
N MET A 1 -12.41 -16.95 -5.49
CA MET A 1 -11.35 -16.61 -4.53
C MET A 1 -11.80 -17.05 -3.16
N GLU A 2 -11.36 -18.24 -2.75
CA GLU A 2 -11.56 -18.73 -1.40
C GLU A 2 -10.59 -18.04 -0.42
N LEU A 3 -10.86 -18.10 0.89
CA LEU A 3 -9.98 -17.52 1.92
C LEU A 3 -8.52 -18.04 1.81
N ARG A 4 -8.35 -19.26 1.30
CA ARG A 4 -7.06 -19.92 1.08
C ARG A 4 -6.23 -19.21 -0.01
N ASP A 5 -6.88 -18.66 -1.03
CA ASP A 5 -6.20 -17.97 -2.13
C ASP A 5 -5.52 -16.70 -1.61
N TYR A 6 -6.22 -15.92 -0.80
CA TYR A 6 -5.66 -14.72 -0.16
C TYR A 6 -4.46 -15.02 0.74
N LEU A 7 -4.51 -16.11 1.51
CA LEU A 7 -3.39 -16.53 2.37
C LEU A 7 -2.17 -17.01 1.56
N ASN A 8 -2.41 -17.63 0.40
CA ASN A 8 -1.34 -18.03 -0.51
C ASN A 8 -0.62 -16.83 -1.12
N VAL A 9 -1.35 -15.78 -1.53
CA VAL A 9 -0.75 -14.53 -2.04
C VAL A 9 0.14 -13.88 -0.97
N ILE A 10 -0.38 -13.76 0.25
CA ILE A 10 0.35 -13.15 1.37
C ILE A 10 1.62 -13.95 1.70
N SER A 11 1.52 -15.27 1.77
CA SER A 11 2.67 -16.12 2.12
C SER A 11 3.72 -16.17 1.00
N ALA A 12 3.29 -16.16 -0.28
CA ALA A 12 4.18 -16.13 -1.44
C ALA A 12 4.95 -14.81 -1.55
N ARG A 13 4.34 -13.69 -1.15
CA ARG A 13 4.91 -12.34 -1.29
C ARG A 13 5.26 -11.69 0.06
N ARG A 14 5.43 -12.47 1.13
CA ARG A 14 5.75 -11.99 2.49
C ARG A 14 6.94 -11.02 2.54
N TRP A 15 7.93 -11.22 1.68
CA TRP A 15 9.11 -10.36 1.59
C TRP A 15 8.79 -8.96 1.04
N VAL A 16 7.88 -8.86 0.08
CA VAL A 16 7.39 -7.56 -0.45
C VAL A 16 6.70 -6.78 0.66
N ILE A 17 5.86 -7.47 1.45
CA ILE A 17 5.15 -6.88 2.59
C ILE A 17 6.16 -6.39 3.64
N ILE A 18 7.12 -7.22 4.03
CA ILE A 18 8.15 -6.87 5.02
C ILE A 18 8.97 -5.65 4.55
N GLN A 19 9.40 -5.64 3.29
CA GLN A 19 10.16 -4.53 2.72
C GLN A 19 9.36 -3.22 2.76
N ALA A 20 8.11 -3.24 2.31
CA ALA A 20 7.24 -2.07 2.37
C ALA A 20 7.08 -1.54 3.80
N VAL A 21 6.86 -2.42 4.78
CA VAL A 21 6.77 -2.04 6.20
C VAL A 21 8.06 -1.39 6.69
N VAL A 22 9.21 -2.02 6.42
CA VAL A 22 10.51 -1.51 6.88
C VAL A 22 10.80 -0.14 6.26
N VAL A 23 10.63 0.00 4.95
CA VAL A 23 10.92 1.26 4.22
C VAL A 23 10.03 2.39 4.71
N VAL A 24 8.72 2.18 4.79
CA VAL A 24 7.76 3.21 5.21
C VAL A 24 7.99 3.59 6.68
N THR A 25 8.25 2.60 7.55
CA THR A 25 8.51 2.86 8.98
C THR A 25 9.82 3.61 9.19
N LEU A 26 10.90 3.20 8.52
CA LEU A 26 12.20 3.87 8.60
C LEU A 26 12.07 5.31 8.11
N THR A 27 11.36 5.54 7.00
CA THR A 27 11.10 6.89 6.47
C THR A 27 10.34 7.75 7.48
N ALA A 28 9.29 7.22 8.10
CA ALA A 28 8.51 7.92 9.13
C ALA A 28 9.35 8.26 10.36
N VAL A 29 10.23 7.34 10.80
CA VAL A 29 11.16 7.55 11.91
C VAL A 29 12.19 8.62 11.57
N VAL A 30 12.85 8.54 10.41
CA VAL A 30 13.85 9.52 9.97
C VAL A 30 13.21 10.91 9.85
N MET A 31 12.05 11.03 9.20
CA MET A 31 11.32 12.30 9.14
C MET A 31 10.97 12.83 10.53
N SER A 32 10.58 11.94 11.46
CA SER A 32 10.29 12.31 12.84
C SER A 32 11.55 12.70 13.64
N LEU A 33 12.75 12.29 13.23
CA LEU A 33 14.00 12.68 13.90
C LEU A 33 14.60 13.96 13.34
N VAL A 34 14.33 14.25 12.06
CA VAL A 34 14.81 15.47 11.36
C VAL A 34 13.90 16.68 11.62
N GLN A 35 12.63 16.45 11.96
CA GLN A 35 11.70 17.53 12.31
C GLN A 35 12.16 18.30 13.57
N PRO A 36 12.04 19.64 13.59
CA PRO A 36 12.38 20.44 14.76
C PRO A 36 11.50 20.05 15.95
N LYS A 37 12.12 20.05 17.13
CA LYS A 37 11.42 19.78 18.39
C LYS A 37 10.55 20.98 18.74
N VAL A 38 9.32 20.70 19.16
CA VAL A 38 8.38 21.73 19.64
C VAL A 38 8.21 21.57 21.14
N TYR A 39 8.36 22.67 21.86
CA TYR A 39 8.24 22.77 23.31
C TYR A 39 6.97 23.52 23.69
N MET A 40 6.53 23.37 24.94
CA MET A 40 5.32 24.02 25.46
C MET A 40 5.60 24.66 26.81
N GLY A 41 5.28 25.96 26.93
CA GLY A 41 5.21 26.68 28.20
C GLY A 41 3.76 26.88 28.63
N GLU A 42 3.44 26.73 29.91
CA GLU A 42 2.10 26.96 30.46
C GLU A 42 2.13 27.93 31.64
N ALA A 43 1.45 29.07 31.52
CA ALA A 43 1.19 30.00 32.61
C ALA A 43 -0.28 29.94 33.04
N LYS A 44 -0.55 30.10 34.33
CA LYS A 44 -1.90 30.08 34.91
C LYS A 44 -2.23 31.40 35.59
N ILE A 45 -3.39 31.96 35.25
CA ILE A 45 -3.89 33.23 35.75
C ILE A 45 -5.18 32.95 36.53
N LEU A 46 -5.23 33.40 37.77
CA LEU A 46 -6.45 33.40 38.56
C LEU A 46 -7.23 34.68 38.28
N ILE A 47 -8.48 34.55 37.85
CA ILE A 47 -9.40 35.64 37.61
C ILE A 47 -10.17 35.95 38.90
N SER A 48 -10.26 37.23 39.24
CA SER A 48 -11.01 37.70 40.40
C SER A 48 -12.30 38.36 39.92
N GLU A 49 -13.44 37.80 40.32
CA GLU A 49 -14.77 38.32 40.00
C GLU A 49 -15.23 39.44 40.95
N LYS A 50 -14.35 40.02 41.77
CA LYS A 50 -14.74 41.08 42.70
C LYS A 50 -15.39 42.25 41.96
N ASP A 51 -16.60 42.58 42.43
CA ASP A 51 -17.61 43.46 41.84
C ASP A 51 -17.06 44.62 41.01
N THR A 52 -17.57 44.74 39.78
CA THR A 52 -17.35 45.88 38.89
C THR A 52 -17.95 47.14 39.51
N GLY A 53 -17.38 48.32 39.21
CA GLY A 53 -17.93 49.61 39.67
C GLY A 53 -19.42 49.80 39.32
N ALA A 54 -19.90 49.12 38.27
CA ALA A 54 -21.31 49.06 37.90
C ALA A 54 -22.24 48.43 38.97
N ALA A 55 -21.74 47.45 39.75
CA ALA A 55 -22.49 46.89 40.88
C ALA A 55 -22.66 47.92 42.02
N LEU A 56 -21.71 48.84 42.16
CA LEU A 56 -21.76 49.94 43.14
C LEU A 56 -22.77 51.04 42.76
N LEU A 57 -23.10 51.17 41.47
CA LEU A 57 -24.08 52.13 40.97
C LEU A 57 -25.54 51.69 41.19
N GLY A 58 -25.77 50.45 41.65
CA GLY A 58 -27.12 49.94 41.96
C GLY A 58 -28.01 49.71 40.73
N THR A 59 -27.46 49.82 39.52
CA THR A 59 -28.08 49.28 38.30
C THR A 59 -27.90 47.77 38.30
N SER A 60 -28.72 47.11 39.10
CA SER A 60 -28.74 45.65 39.22
C SER A 60 -29.13 45.01 37.88
N ILE A 61 -28.16 44.71 37.03
CA ILE A 61 -28.22 43.56 36.13
C ILE A 61 -27.72 42.35 36.94
N SER A 62 -28.38 42.07 38.06
CA SER A 62 -27.97 41.01 39.00
C SER A 62 -28.51 39.63 38.60
N GLU A 63 -29.19 39.52 37.45
CA GLU A 63 -29.79 38.26 36.95
C GLU A 63 -28.87 37.41 36.04
N PHE A 64 -27.67 37.88 35.68
CA PHE A 64 -26.75 37.12 34.81
C PHE A 64 -25.60 36.41 35.53
N SER A 65 -25.55 36.49 36.87
CA SER A 65 -24.46 35.98 37.73
C SER A 65 -24.41 34.44 37.89
N GLY A 66 -25.32 33.69 37.26
CA GLY A 66 -25.36 32.23 37.36
C GLY A 66 -24.39 31.45 36.48
N GLN A 67 -23.57 32.10 35.64
CA GLN A 67 -22.68 31.39 34.70
C GLN A 67 -21.23 31.92 34.75
N PRO A 68 -20.42 31.47 35.74
CA PRO A 68 -18.97 31.71 35.80
C PRO A 68 -18.26 31.40 34.47
N GLU A 69 -18.78 30.42 33.73
CA GLU A 69 -18.27 30.03 32.41
C GLU A 69 -18.30 31.19 31.39
N ARG A 70 -19.34 32.03 31.36
CA ARG A 70 -19.44 33.16 30.41
C ARG A 70 -18.41 34.24 30.70
N GLY A 71 -18.17 34.53 31.98
CA GLY A 71 -17.15 35.49 32.40
C GLY A 71 -15.76 35.04 31.97
N LEU A 72 -15.41 33.78 32.22
CA LEU A 72 -14.10 33.24 31.84
C LEU A 72 -13.91 33.16 30.32
N GLN A 73 -14.93 32.77 29.56
CA GLN A 73 -14.84 32.75 28.09
C GLN A 73 -14.67 34.15 27.49
N THR A 74 -15.30 35.17 28.09
CA THR A 74 -15.07 36.57 27.71
C THR A 74 -13.60 36.95 27.90
N GLN A 75 -13.01 36.57 29.04
CA GLN A 75 -11.58 36.83 29.28
C GLN A 75 -10.66 36.08 28.31
N VAL A 76 -10.98 34.83 27.95
CA VAL A 76 -10.22 34.07 26.93
C VAL A 76 -10.20 34.81 25.59
N GLN A 77 -11.33 35.37 25.16
CA GLN A 77 -11.40 36.15 23.92
C GLN A 77 -10.62 37.46 24.02
N LEU A 78 -10.69 38.16 25.16
CA LEU A 78 -9.93 39.39 25.39
C LEU A 78 -8.41 39.12 25.35
N MET A 79 -7.94 37.99 25.87
CA MET A 79 -6.53 37.58 25.78
C MET A 79 -6.05 37.29 24.36
N GLN A 80 -6.97 37.08 23.41
CA GLN A 80 -6.66 36.85 21.99
C GLN A 80 -6.69 38.14 21.17
N LEU A 81 -6.88 39.30 21.80
CA LEU A 81 -6.87 40.58 21.11
C LEU A 81 -5.47 40.92 20.57
N ARG A 82 -5.45 41.47 19.35
CA ARG A 82 -4.23 41.85 18.65
C ARG A 82 -3.32 42.84 19.42
N PRO A 83 -3.83 43.85 20.15
CA PRO A 83 -2.97 44.77 20.91
C PRO A 83 -2.11 44.08 21.98
N LEU A 84 -2.64 43.04 22.64
CA LEU A 84 -1.87 42.27 23.62
C LEU A 84 -0.73 41.51 22.93
N ALA A 85 -1.02 40.85 21.81
CA ALA A 85 -0.01 40.14 21.03
C ALA A 85 1.06 41.09 20.47
N GLU A 86 0.69 42.29 20.00
CA GLU A 86 1.62 43.33 19.54
C GLU A 86 2.58 43.77 20.64
N ASN A 87 2.08 43.99 21.86
CA ASN A 87 2.90 44.37 23.01
C ASN A 87 3.85 43.25 23.42
N VAL A 88 3.39 41.99 23.42
CA VAL A 88 4.24 40.82 23.73
C VAL A 88 5.34 40.65 22.69
N VAL A 89 5.04 40.73 21.39
CA VAL A 89 6.04 40.66 20.30
C VAL A 89 7.10 41.74 20.46
N ARG A 90 6.67 42.98 20.73
CA ARG A 90 7.57 44.13 20.91
C ARG A 90 8.44 43.98 22.15
N ARG A 91 7.86 43.55 23.28
CA ARG A 91 8.55 43.41 24.57
C ARG A 91 9.57 42.27 24.56
N LEU A 92 9.25 41.15 23.91
CA LEU A 92 10.12 39.98 23.81
C LEU A 92 11.07 40.01 22.61
N GLY A 93 10.94 40.99 21.71
CA GLY A 93 11.79 41.12 20.52
C GLY A 93 11.64 39.96 19.53
N LEU A 94 10.44 39.39 19.41
CA LEU A 94 10.20 38.20 18.58
C LEU A 94 10.21 38.53 17.09
N GLU A 95 10.87 37.70 16.28
CA GLU A 95 10.87 37.81 14.81
C GLU A 95 9.58 37.23 14.17
N MET A 96 8.40 37.59 14.69
CA MET A 96 7.12 37.14 14.16
C MET A 96 6.04 38.23 14.20
N SER A 97 4.99 38.06 13.39
CA SER A 97 3.83 38.95 13.46
C SER A 97 2.96 38.62 14.69
N PRO A 98 2.14 39.58 15.17
CA PRO A 98 1.18 39.34 16.26
C PRO A 98 0.23 38.16 15.96
N GLU A 99 -0.20 38.03 14.70
CA GLU A 99 -1.06 36.91 14.25
C GLU A 99 -0.29 35.59 14.27
N GLY A 100 1.02 35.61 13.99
CA GLY A 100 1.91 34.47 14.14
C GLY A 100 2.03 34.00 15.59
N LEU A 101 2.11 34.94 16.54
CA LEU A 101 2.11 34.65 17.98
C LEU A 101 0.78 34.03 18.41
N LEU A 102 -0.35 34.64 18.02
CA LEU A 102 -1.69 34.13 18.38
C LEU A 102 -1.94 32.71 17.86
N ARG A 103 -1.34 32.30 16.74
CA ARG A 103 -1.41 30.90 16.25
C ARG A 103 -0.60 29.91 17.09
N ARG A 104 0.43 30.38 17.80
CA ARG A 104 1.31 29.56 18.66
C ARG A 104 0.84 29.51 20.10
N VAL A 105 -0.16 30.31 20.46
CA VAL A 105 -0.72 30.41 21.80
C VAL A 105 -2.13 29.83 21.82
N VAL A 106 -2.42 29.00 22.82
CA VAL A 106 -3.75 28.50 23.13
C VAL A 106 -4.11 28.98 24.53
N VAL A 107 -5.14 29.80 24.63
CA VAL A 107 -5.71 30.25 25.90
C VAL A 107 -6.97 29.43 26.17
N ALA A 108 -7.06 28.81 27.34
CA ALA A 108 -8.20 27.99 27.73
C ALA A 108 -8.57 28.23 29.19
N ALA A 109 -9.86 28.44 29.45
CA ALA A 109 -10.44 28.45 30.78
C ALA A 109 -11.08 27.09 31.09
N ASN A 110 -10.96 26.64 32.33
CA ASN A 110 -11.71 25.49 32.83
C ASN A 110 -13.02 26.01 33.47
N GLY A 111 -14.19 25.64 32.94
CA GLY A 111 -15.49 26.14 33.41
C GLY A 111 -15.82 25.88 34.88
N GLN A 112 -15.06 24.99 35.54
CA GLN A 112 -15.21 24.68 36.97
C GLN A 112 -14.29 25.50 37.88
N THR A 113 -13.41 26.33 37.34
CA THR A 113 -12.40 27.07 38.12
C THR A 113 -12.18 28.48 37.55
N ASN A 114 -11.92 29.45 38.41
CA ASN A 114 -11.56 30.82 37.96
C ASN A 114 -10.12 30.92 37.44
N VAL A 115 -9.58 29.86 36.85
CA VAL A 115 -8.20 29.79 36.35
C VAL A 115 -8.19 29.69 34.83
N ILE A 116 -7.45 30.60 34.20
CA ILE A 116 -7.14 30.58 32.77
C ILE A 116 -5.73 30.04 32.58
N SER A 117 -5.59 29.06 31.69
CA SER A 117 -4.31 28.52 31.24
C SER A 117 -3.91 29.15 29.91
N VAL A 118 -2.69 29.66 29.85
CA VAL A 118 -2.04 30.20 28.64
C VAL A 118 -0.94 29.24 28.25
N ARG A 119 -1.12 28.53 27.14
CA ARG A 119 -0.12 27.59 26.61
C ARG A 119 0.50 28.15 25.34
N ALA A 120 1.81 28.33 25.33
CA ALA A 120 2.54 28.78 24.14
C ALA A 120 3.48 27.68 23.64
N THR A 121 3.67 27.63 22.32
CA THR A 121 4.57 26.67 21.66
C THR A 121 5.69 27.36 20.90
N ALA A 122 6.90 26.86 21.02
CA ALA A 122 8.07 27.37 20.31
C ALA A 122 9.09 26.25 20.02
N ASP A 123 10.08 26.55 19.18
CA ASP A 123 11.18 25.64 18.86
C ASP A 123 12.23 25.58 19.99
N ASP A 124 12.15 26.53 20.93
CA ASP A 124 13.01 26.65 22.11
C ASP A 124 12.17 26.66 23.41
N PRO A 125 12.57 25.93 24.46
CA PRO A 125 11.80 25.84 25.70
C PRO A 125 11.74 27.15 26.49
N ASP A 126 12.78 27.98 26.44
CA ASP A 126 12.82 29.28 27.11
C ASP A 126 11.93 30.28 26.37
N GLU A 127 11.96 30.28 25.03
CA GLU A 127 11.05 31.10 24.21
C GLU A 127 9.58 30.73 24.48
N ALA A 128 9.25 29.43 24.56
CA ALA A 128 7.89 28.97 24.84
C ALA A 128 7.38 29.45 26.22
N ALA A 129 8.23 29.37 27.25
CA ALA A 129 7.89 29.87 28.58
C ALA A 129 7.78 31.41 28.59
N ALA A 130 8.68 32.12 27.90
CA ALA A 130 8.67 33.57 27.80
C ALA A 130 7.41 34.09 27.11
N ILE A 131 6.94 33.46 26.03
CA ILE A 131 5.71 33.83 25.35
C ILE A 131 4.49 33.64 26.26
N ALA A 132 4.39 32.49 26.94
CA ALA A 132 3.28 32.21 27.85
C ALA A 132 3.22 33.19 29.03
N ASN A 133 4.37 33.46 29.66
CA ASN A 133 4.50 34.45 30.73
C ASN A 133 4.22 35.87 30.24
N GLY A 134 4.80 36.25 29.09
CA GLY A 134 4.65 37.57 28.51
C GLY A 134 3.20 37.92 28.23
N LEU A 135 2.43 36.98 27.65
CA LEU A 135 0.99 37.20 27.42
C LEU A 135 0.19 37.24 28.72
N ALA A 136 0.52 36.40 29.69
CA ALA A 136 -0.15 36.39 30.98
C ALA A 136 0.06 37.72 31.74
N ASP A 137 1.30 38.20 31.78
CA ASP A 137 1.67 39.46 32.41
C ASP A 137 1.03 40.65 31.69
N GLU A 138 1.09 40.66 30.35
CA GLU A 138 0.52 41.73 29.53
C GLU A 138 -1.00 41.85 29.74
N TYR A 139 -1.71 40.73 29.79
CA TYR A 139 -3.14 40.73 30.09
C TYR A 139 -3.44 41.26 31.50
N VAL A 140 -2.64 40.89 32.52
CA VAL A 140 -2.82 41.42 33.87
C VAL A 140 -2.65 42.93 33.89
N VAL A 141 -1.62 43.46 33.22
CA VAL A 141 -1.38 44.91 33.10
C VAL A 141 -2.52 45.59 32.36
N TRP A 142 -2.90 45.10 31.18
CA TRP A 142 -4.00 45.65 30.38
C TRP A 142 -5.34 45.66 31.13
N SER A 143 -5.62 44.58 31.89
CA SER A 143 -6.84 44.47 32.69
C SER A 143 -6.89 45.46 33.86
N ARG A 144 -5.73 45.81 34.44
CA ARG A 144 -5.62 46.82 35.50
C ARG A 144 -5.88 48.20 34.94
N GLU A 145 -5.27 48.53 33.81
CA GLU A 145 -5.40 49.85 33.18
C GLU A 145 -6.85 50.11 32.73
N THR A 146 -7.45 49.14 32.02
CA THR A 146 -8.85 49.22 31.55
C THR A 146 -9.82 49.35 32.74
N ARG A 147 -9.55 48.64 33.84
CA ARG A 147 -10.36 48.74 35.06
C ARG A 147 -10.22 50.09 35.74
N ARG A 148 -9.00 50.63 35.85
CA ARG A 148 -8.78 51.98 36.39
C ARG A 148 -9.52 53.03 35.56
N GLU A 149 -9.44 52.96 34.24
CA GLU A 149 -10.13 53.90 33.33
C GLU A 149 -11.66 53.82 33.47
N SER A 150 -12.23 52.61 33.56
CA SER A 150 -13.67 52.45 33.79
C SER A 150 -14.15 52.94 35.16
N ILE A 151 -13.37 52.71 36.23
CA ILE A 151 -13.69 53.23 37.58
C ILE A 151 -13.62 54.76 37.58
N LYS A 152 -12.60 55.33 36.95
CA LYS A 152 -12.46 56.79 36.81
C LYS A 152 -13.66 57.39 36.08
N THR A 153 -14.05 56.82 34.95
CA THR A 153 -15.22 57.28 34.18
C THR A 153 -16.51 57.19 35.01
N ALA A 154 -16.69 56.13 35.79
CA ALA A 154 -17.83 56.00 36.69
C ALA A 154 -17.79 57.01 37.85
N ALA A 155 -16.60 57.31 38.39
CA ALA A 155 -16.41 58.33 39.41
C ALA A 155 -16.75 59.72 38.87
N ASP A 156 -16.27 60.06 37.67
CA ASP A 156 -16.58 61.32 36.98
C ASP A 156 -18.10 61.47 36.76
N GLU A 157 -18.81 60.40 36.36
CA GLU A 157 -20.27 60.41 36.20
C GLU A 157 -21.01 60.63 37.53
N VAL A 158 -20.57 59.96 38.61
CA VAL A 158 -21.17 60.16 39.94
C VAL A 158 -20.91 61.58 40.44
N GLU A 159 -19.71 62.12 40.21
CA GLU A 159 -19.34 63.49 40.57
C GLU A 159 -20.21 64.53 39.84
N GLU A 160 -20.52 64.31 38.56
CA GLU A 160 -21.45 65.15 37.82
C GLU A 160 -22.88 65.09 38.41
N ARG A 161 -23.37 63.89 38.74
CA ARG A 161 -24.70 63.71 39.37
C ARG A 161 -24.78 64.34 40.76
N ILE A 162 -23.70 64.27 41.55
CA ILE A 162 -23.59 64.95 42.85
C ILE A 162 -23.71 66.46 42.64
N THR A 163 -22.98 67.01 41.67
CA THR A 163 -23.01 68.44 41.35
C THR A 163 -24.40 68.91 40.91
N GLN A 164 -25.14 68.07 40.18
CA GLN A 164 -26.54 68.34 39.80
C GLN A 164 -27.48 68.30 41.02
N ALA A 165 -27.38 67.25 41.85
CA ALA A 165 -28.18 67.13 43.06
C ALA A 165 -27.92 68.29 44.05
N GLU A 166 -26.67 68.77 44.17
CA GLU A 166 -26.33 69.92 45.00
C GLU A 166 -27.03 71.20 44.54
N LYS A 167 -27.09 71.45 43.22
CA LYS A 167 -27.83 72.59 42.65
C LYS A 167 -29.32 72.48 42.92
N GLU A 168 -29.91 71.31 42.73
CA GLU A 168 -31.34 71.07 42.99
C GLU A 168 -31.68 71.25 44.49
N ILE A 169 -30.82 70.79 45.42
CA ILE A 169 -30.98 71.02 46.86
C ILE A 169 -30.96 72.51 47.17
N LEU A 170 -30.03 73.27 46.57
CA LEU A 170 -29.89 74.70 46.79
C LEU A 170 -31.12 75.47 46.27
N GLU A 171 -31.59 75.14 45.06
CA GLU A 171 -32.79 75.74 44.47
C GLU A 171 -34.04 75.41 45.29
N LEU A 172 -34.25 74.14 45.64
CA LEU A 172 -35.39 73.71 46.44
C LEU A 172 -35.36 74.29 47.85
N GLY A 173 -34.18 74.36 48.49
CA GLY A 173 -34.00 75.00 49.80
C GLY A 173 -34.31 76.49 49.78
N SER A 174 -34.00 77.19 48.69
CA SER A 174 -34.36 78.59 48.50
C SER A 174 -35.87 78.78 48.34
N ARG A 175 -36.56 77.89 47.62
CA ARG A 175 -38.03 77.89 47.44
C ARG A 175 -38.77 77.56 48.75
N VAL A 176 -38.32 76.56 49.50
CA VAL A 176 -38.82 76.21 50.83
C VAL A 176 -38.73 77.40 51.79
N SER A 177 -37.66 78.18 51.70
CA SER A 177 -37.45 79.38 52.52
C SER A 177 -38.35 80.57 52.11
N ALA A 178 -38.76 80.63 50.84
CA ALA A 178 -39.57 81.73 50.29
C ALA A 178 -41.10 81.49 50.38
N GLU A 179 -41.58 80.27 50.15
CA GLU A 179 -43.01 79.94 50.06
C GLU A 179 -43.65 79.54 51.39
N GLY A 180 -42.86 79.29 52.43
CA GLY A 180 -43.34 78.96 53.78
C GLY A 180 -43.88 77.53 53.91
N LYS A 181 -43.15 76.70 54.68
CA LYS A 181 -43.49 75.35 55.20
C LYS A 181 -44.68 74.64 54.54
N SER A 182 -44.50 74.23 53.29
CA SER A 182 -45.27 73.12 52.73
C SER A 182 -44.57 71.83 53.14
N ASP A 183 -45.25 70.95 53.89
CA ASP A 183 -44.69 69.68 54.37
C ASP A 183 -44.18 68.79 53.22
N GLU A 184 -44.76 68.96 52.03
CA GLU A 184 -44.36 68.26 50.80
C GLU A 184 -42.96 68.64 50.30
N LEU A 185 -42.62 69.94 50.29
CA LEU A 185 -41.29 70.42 49.87
C LEU A 185 -40.19 70.04 50.89
N ALA A 186 -40.55 69.95 52.17
CA ALA A 186 -39.62 69.50 53.20
C ALA A 186 -39.29 68.00 53.07
N ALA A 187 -40.28 67.17 52.71
CA ALA A 187 -40.06 65.75 52.43
C ALA A 187 -39.18 65.53 51.19
N GLU A 188 -39.39 66.32 50.13
CA GLU A 188 -38.59 66.28 48.90
C GLU A 188 -37.12 66.68 49.15
N LEU A 189 -36.87 67.71 49.96
CA LEU A 189 -35.52 68.13 50.33
C LEU A 189 -34.76 67.07 51.16
N VAL A 190 -35.46 66.39 52.07
CA VAL A 190 -34.89 65.26 52.84
C VAL A 190 -34.53 64.09 51.92
N LEU A 191 -35.40 63.76 50.97
CA LEU A 191 -35.12 62.72 49.98
C LEU A 191 -33.87 63.06 49.16
N LEU A 192 -33.78 64.28 48.63
CA LEU A 192 -32.67 64.70 47.79
C LEU A 192 -31.33 64.78 48.56
N THR A 193 -31.36 65.22 49.82
CA THR A 193 -30.20 65.20 50.73
C THR A 193 -29.74 63.76 50.99
N THR A 194 -30.67 62.82 51.14
CA THR A 194 -30.37 61.39 51.31
C THR A 194 -29.73 60.82 50.05
N THR A 195 -30.25 61.15 48.86
CA THR A 195 -29.66 60.76 47.58
C THR A 195 -28.25 61.32 47.42
N TYR A 196 -28.02 62.60 47.74
CA TYR A 196 -26.69 63.21 47.73
C TYR A 196 -25.71 62.46 48.62
N SER A 197 -26.06 62.19 49.88
CA SER A 197 -25.17 61.47 50.81
C SER A 197 -24.82 60.07 50.32
N THR A 198 -25.79 59.37 49.71
CA THR A 198 -25.58 58.04 49.11
C THR A 198 -24.64 58.12 47.90
N LEU A 199 -24.76 59.14 47.06
CA LEU A 199 -23.86 59.35 45.93
C LEU A 199 -22.45 59.71 46.39
N ALA A 200 -22.31 60.56 47.42
CA ALA A 200 -21.03 60.93 48.00
C ALA A 200 -20.29 59.71 48.59
N ASP A 201 -21.00 58.85 49.33
CA ASP A 201 -20.44 57.61 49.86
C ASP A 201 -19.99 56.66 48.73
N ARG A 202 -20.77 56.57 47.64
CA ARG A 202 -20.39 55.77 46.45
C ARG A 202 -19.15 56.32 45.76
N LEU A 203 -19.02 57.64 45.63
CA LEU A 203 -17.85 58.28 45.05
C LEU A 203 -16.59 57.95 45.85
N GLU A 204 -16.67 58.01 47.18
CA GLU A 204 -15.54 57.66 48.05
C GLU A 204 -15.15 56.19 47.90
N GLN A 205 -16.13 55.28 47.80
CA GLN A 205 -15.87 53.87 47.51
C GLN A 205 -15.20 53.65 46.14
N LEU A 206 -15.61 54.39 45.10
CA LEU A 206 -14.99 54.31 43.77
C LEU A 206 -13.53 54.80 43.80
N ARG A 207 -13.24 55.90 44.51
CA ARG A 207 -11.88 56.44 44.67
C ARG A 207 -10.96 55.47 45.42
N ILE A 208 -11.46 54.82 46.47
CA ILE A 208 -10.71 53.78 47.18
C ILE A 208 -10.39 52.62 46.23
N ASN A 209 -11.36 52.17 45.42
CA ASN A 209 -11.14 51.08 44.47
C ASN A 209 -10.19 51.45 43.31
N GLU A 210 -10.19 52.70 42.87
CA GLU A 210 -9.23 53.24 41.90
C GLU A 210 -7.79 53.16 42.42
N GLN A 211 -7.60 53.44 43.71
CA GLN A 211 -6.28 53.41 44.37
C GLN A 211 -5.77 51.99 44.67
N LEU A 212 -6.65 51.01 44.84
CA LEU A 212 -6.27 49.64 45.21
C LEU A 212 -5.65 48.82 44.05
N GLU A 213 -5.57 49.36 42.82
CA GLU A 213 -4.96 48.74 41.63
C GLU A 213 -5.31 47.25 41.40
N VAL A 214 -6.52 46.82 41.80
CA VAL A 214 -6.91 45.42 41.72
C VAL A 214 -7.33 45.07 40.30
N GLY A 215 -6.42 44.45 39.54
CA GLY A 215 -6.71 43.92 38.20
C GLY A 215 -7.71 42.76 38.20
N LEU A 216 -8.22 42.42 37.00
CA LEU A 216 -9.14 41.28 36.83
C LEU A 216 -8.46 39.92 37.02
N GLY A 217 -7.13 39.88 37.04
CA GLY A 217 -6.40 38.65 37.29
C GLY A 217 -5.03 38.83 37.92
N ARG A 218 -4.50 37.72 38.43
CA ARG A 218 -3.12 37.60 38.94
C ARG A 218 -2.51 36.29 38.45
N VAL A 219 -1.26 36.33 37.99
CA VAL A 219 -0.51 35.11 37.66
C VAL A 219 -0.28 34.30 38.94
N VAL A 220 -0.74 33.05 38.95
CA VAL A 220 -0.63 32.14 40.10
C VAL A 220 0.39 31.02 39.87
N SER A 221 0.67 30.70 38.61
CA SER A 221 1.76 29.78 38.23
C SER A 221 2.40 30.31 36.95
N PRO A 222 3.63 30.87 37.00
CA PRO A 222 4.34 31.23 35.79
C PRO A 222 4.77 29.97 35.01
N ALA A 223 4.91 30.10 33.70
CA ALA A 223 5.51 29.10 32.85
C ALA A 223 6.99 28.94 33.16
N VAL A 224 7.44 27.70 33.29
CA VAL A 224 8.85 27.32 33.44
C VAL A 224 9.27 26.57 32.18
N ALA A 225 10.48 26.84 31.71
CA ALA A 225 11.06 26.13 30.57
C ALA A 225 11.12 24.63 30.88
N ASN A 226 10.37 23.83 30.10
CA ASN A 226 10.42 22.37 30.19
C ASN A 226 11.22 21.82 29.01
N GLY A 227 12.30 21.10 29.29
CA GLY A 227 13.16 20.47 28.28
C GLY A 227 12.52 19.28 27.56
N GLU A 228 11.31 18.87 27.93
CA GLU A 228 10.57 17.82 27.25
C GLU A 228 9.82 18.34 26.02
N ALA A 229 10.21 17.87 24.84
CA ALA A 229 9.53 18.21 23.59
C ALA A 229 8.18 17.47 23.47
N ILE A 230 7.12 18.21 23.12
CA ILE A 230 5.76 17.66 22.93
C ILE A 230 5.55 17.10 21.51
N ALA A 231 6.38 17.49 20.56
CA ALA A 231 6.41 16.99 19.19
C ALA A 231 7.85 17.03 18.63
N PRO A 232 8.17 16.16 17.65
CA PRO A 232 7.33 15.08 17.11
C PRO A 232 7.26 13.83 18.01
N LYS A 233 6.12 13.12 17.98
CA LYS A 233 5.90 11.90 18.80
C LYS A 233 6.43 10.67 18.08
N LEU A 234 7.71 10.35 18.29
CA LEU A 234 8.42 9.26 17.59
C LEU A 234 7.64 7.94 17.58
N ARG A 235 7.14 7.49 18.75
CA ARG A 235 6.39 6.23 18.87
C ARG A 235 5.11 6.21 18.03
N ARG A 236 4.36 7.33 18.02
CA ARG A 236 3.14 7.47 17.22
C ARG A 236 3.46 7.44 15.73
N ASN A 237 4.47 8.20 15.31
CA ASN A 237 4.86 8.28 13.90
C ASN A 237 5.39 6.92 13.39
N ALA A 238 6.17 6.21 14.20
CA ALA A 238 6.61 4.85 13.87
C ALA A 238 5.43 3.88 13.73
N MET A 239 4.46 3.93 14.65
CA MET A 239 3.25 3.09 14.58
C MET A 239 2.42 3.38 13.32
N LEU A 240 2.24 4.66 12.98
CA LEU A 240 1.58 5.06 11.73
C LEU A 240 2.37 4.56 10.50
N GLY A 241 3.70 4.60 10.54
CA GLY A 241 4.57 4.06 9.51
C GLY A 241 4.40 2.55 9.31
N VAL A 242 4.29 1.78 10.40
CA VAL A 242 4.03 0.33 10.33
C VAL A 242 2.67 0.06 9.68
N ILE A 243 1.62 0.77 10.11
CA ILE A 243 0.26 0.58 9.56
C ILE A 243 0.22 0.93 8.07
N ALA A 244 0.78 2.08 7.69
CA ALA A 244 0.83 2.52 6.29
C ALA A 244 1.66 1.54 5.43
N GLY A 245 2.79 1.07 5.96
CA GLY A 245 3.64 0.09 5.29
C GLY A 245 2.97 -1.28 5.12
N LEU A 246 2.15 -1.72 6.08
CA LEU A 246 1.37 -2.96 5.95
C LEU A 246 0.31 -2.84 4.86
N ILE A 247 -0.42 -1.73 4.82
CA ILE A 247 -1.45 -1.48 3.79
C ILE A 247 -0.80 -1.46 2.40
N LEU A 248 0.30 -0.72 2.25
CA LEU A 248 1.01 -0.60 0.98
C LEU A 248 1.66 -1.93 0.56
N GLY A 249 2.27 -2.65 1.51
CA GLY A 249 2.87 -3.95 1.27
C GLY A 249 1.84 -5.01 0.86
N LEU A 250 0.69 -5.03 1.52
CA LEU A 250 -0.41 -5.92 1.16
C LEU A 250 -0.98 -5.59 -0.22
N GLY A 251 -1.21 -4.30 -0.51
CA GLY A 251 -1.62 -3.84 -1.83
C GLY A 251 -0.65 -4.23 -2.94
N MET A 252 0.66 -4.05 -2.71
CA MET A 252 1.69 -4.51 -3.66
C MET A 252 1.71 -6.02 -3.83
N ALA A 253 1.54 -6.80 -2.76
CA ALA A 253 1.49 -8.26 -2.84
C ALA A 253 0.35 -8.75 -3.75
N PHE A 254 -0.84 -8.15 -3.61
CA PHE A 254 -1.97 -8.45 -4.48
C PHE A 254 -1.77 -7.93 -5.91
N LEU A 255 -1.17 -6.76 -6.09
CA LEU A 255 -0.86 -6.24 -7.41
C LEU A 255 0.11 -7.16 -8.16
N TYR A 256 1.15 -7.66 -7.50
CA TYR A 256 2.09 -8.62 -8.08
C TYR A 256 1.42 -9.94 -8.46
N ASP A 257 0.46 -10.42 -7.66
CA ASP A 257 -0.28 -11.63 -7.98
C ASP A 257 -1.29 -11.42 -9.12
N TYR A 258 -1.92 -10.25 -9.18
CA TYR A 258 -2.82 -9.87 -10.26
C TYR A 258 -2.10 -9.74 -11.62
N LEU A 259 -0.87 -9.23 -11.61
CA LEU A 259 -0.03 -9.14 -12.81
C LEU A 259 0.63 -10.49 -13.19
N ASP A 260 0.53 -11.50 -12.34
CA ASP A 260 1.12 -12.82 -12.55
C ASP A 260 0.16 -13.72 -13.36
N ASN A 261 0.34 -13.70 -14.69
CA ASN A 261 -0.47 -14.45 -15.64
C ASN A 261 -0.01 -15.92 -15.85
N THR A 262 0.53 -16.56 -14.81
CA THR A 262 1.05 -17.94 -14.90
C THR A 262 0.02 -19.00 -14.53
N ILE A 263 0.16 -20.20 -15.09
CA ILE A 263 -0.69 -21.36 -14.79
C ILE A 263 -0.27 -21.96 -13.44
N LYS A 264 -1.16 -21.91 -12.45
CA LYS A 264 -0.84 -22.23 -11.04
C LYS A 264 -1.46 -23.55 -10.54
N SER A 265 -2.54 -24.04 -11.15
CA SER A 265 -3.23 -25.26 -10.73
C SER A 265 -3.54 -26.21 -11.88
N ASN A 266 -3.89 -27.45 -11.56
CA ASN A 266 -4.28 -28.44 -12.57
C ASN A 266 -5.62 -28.06 -13.20
N GLU A 267 -6.58 -27.57 -12.41
CA GLU A 267 -7.88 -27.11 -12.90
C GLU A 267 -7.73 -25.94 -13.88
N ASP A 268 -6.78 -25.05 -13.62
CA ASP A 268 -6.44 -23.93 -14.50
C ASP A 268 -5.88 -24.42 -15.84
N ALA A 269 -5.00 -25.41 -15.82
CA ALA A 269 -4.48 -26.06 -17.02
C ALA A 269 -5.59 -26.79 -17.80
N GLU A 270 -6.42 -27.60 -17.14
CA GLU A 270 -7.51 -28.34 -17.80
C GLU A 270 -8.52 -27.42 -18.47
N ARG A 271 -8.85 -26.29 -17.82
CA ARG A 271 -9.73 -25.26 -18.40
C ARG A 271 -9.11 -24.58 -19.61
N LEU A 272 -7.81 -24.28 -19.57
CA LEU A 272 -7.12 -23.62 -20.67
C LEU A 272 -6.94 -24.54 -21.88
N PHE A 273 -6.49 -25.77 -21.65
CA PHE A 273 -6.14 -26.71 -22.73
C PHE A 273 -7.33 -27.55 -23.20
N GLY A 274 -8.42 -27.62 -22.43
CA GLY A 274 -9.61 -28.42 -22.77
C GLY A 274 -9.38 -29.94 -22.70
N VAL A 275 -8.27 -30.37 -22.11
CA VAL A 275 -7.84 -31.78 -21.98
C VAL A 275 -7.32 -32.05 -20.56
N PRO A 276 -7.38 -33.29 -20.07
CA PRO A 276 -6.99 -33.62 -18.70
C PRO A 276 -5.49 -33.46 -18.44
N VAL A 277 -5.13 -33.15 -17.19
CA VAL A 277 -3.73 -33.21 -16.74
C VAL A 277 -3.38 -34.66 -16.40
N LEU A 278 -2.51 -35.27 -17.20
CA LEU A 278 -2.19 -36.71 -17.12
C LEU A 278 -1.18 -37.05 -16.03
N GLY A 279 -0.41 -36.06 -15.61
CA GLY A 279 0.68 -36.25 -14.66
C GLY A 279 1.24 -34.94 -14.14
N THR A 280 1.75 -35.01 -12.92
CA THR A 280 2.29 -33.89 -12.17
C THR A 280 3.69 -34.27 -11.69
N ILE A 281 4.73 -33.69 -12.26
CA ILE A 281 6.13 -34.09 -12.04
C ILE A 281 6.82 -33.08 -11.12
N PRO A 282 7.27 -33.49 -9.93
CA PRO A 282 7.96 -32.61 -9.00
C PRO A 282 9.36 -32.25 -9.52
N PHE A 283 9.83 -31.05 -9.16
CA PHE A 283 11.21 -30.63 -9.44
C PHE A 283 12.16 -31.21 -8.38
N ASP A 284 13.18 -31.95 -8.81
CA ASP A 284 14.23 -32.39 -7.91
C ASP A 284 15.22 -31.24 -7.66
N LYS A 285 15.27 -30.76 -6.42
CA LYS A 285 16.06 -29.57 -6.03
C LYS A 285 17.56 -29.83 -5.97
N LYS A 286 18.05 -31.07 -6.12
CA LYS A 286 19.48 -31.39 -6.04
C LYS A 286 19.90 -32.46 -7.05
N PRO A 287 20.31 -32.09 -8.28
CA PRO A 287 21.19 -32.97 -9.02
C PRO A 287 22.55 -32.98 -8.31
N GLU A 288 22.92 -34.09 -7.65
CA GLU A 288 24.23 -34.27 -7.00
C GLU A 288 25.41 -34.13 -7.99
N ASN A 289 25.15 -34.14 -9.30
CA ASN A 289 26.16 -33.86 -10.32
C ASN A 289 25.55 -33.10 -11.53
N PRO A 290 25.94 -31.84 -11.79
CA PRO A 290 25.39 -31.02 -12.88
C PRO A 290 25.85 -31.45 -14.29
N ALA A 291 26.89 -32.30 -14.39
CA ALA A 291 27.49 -32.68 -15.66
C ALA A 291 26.78 -33.82 -16.42
N ARG A 292 25.83 -34.52 -15.78
CA ARG A 292 25.00 -35.56 -16.42
C ARG A 292 23.53 -35.31 -16.08
N ARG A 293 22.70 -35.07 -17.10
CA ARG A 293 21.25 -35.08 -16.96
C ARG A 293 20.80 -36.53 -16.86
N ARG A 294 20.08 -36.87 -15.80
CA ARG A 294 19.82 -38.25 -15.38
C ARG A 294 18.37 -38.65 -15.63
N LEU A 295 18.14 -39.94 -15.87
CA LEU A 295 16.81 -40.53 -15.93
C LEU A 295 16.39 -40.91 -14.50
N ALA A 296 15.40 -40.20 -13.95
CA ALA A 296 14.91 -40.41 -12.59
C ALA A 296 14.41 -41.86 -12.38
N ILE A 297 13.86 -42.46 -13.43
CA ILE A 297 13.33 -43.83 -13.40
C ILE A 297 14.44 -44.88 -13.31
N VAL A 298 15.63 -44.59 -13.83
CA VAL A 298 16.74 -45.56 -13.93
C VAL A 298 17.63 -45.50 -12.69
N GLU A 299 17.86 -44.32 -12.12
CA GLU A 299 18.77 -44.16 -10.97
C GLU A 299 18.09 -44.35 -9.60
N ASP A 300 16.88 -43.83 -9.42
CA ASP A 300 16.13 -43.96 -8.16
C ASP A 300 14.68 -44.36 -8.45
N SER A 301 14.50 -45.64 -8.75
CA SER A 301 13.21 -46.25 -9.03
C SER A 301 12.21 -46.17 -7.86
N GLY A 302 12.68 -45.85 -6.64
CA GLY A 302 11.84 -45.61 -5.46
C GLY A 302 11.46 -44.15 -5.24
N SER A 303 12.01 -43.22 -6.02
CA SER A 303 11.77 -41.78 -5.85
C SER A 303 10.32 -41.37 -6.16
N ALA A 304 9.88 -40.28 -5.53
CA ALA A 304 8.59 -39.65 -5.84
C ALA A 304 8.51 -39.17 -7.31
N VAL A 305 9.66 -38.83 -7.92
CA VAL A 305 9.74 -38.45 -9.33
C VAL A 305 9.51 -39.67 -10.23
N ALA A 306 10.14 -40.82 -9.94
CA ALA A 306 9.93 -42.05 -10.70
C ALA A 306 8.47 -42.54 -10.61
N GLU A 307 7.85 -42.45 -9.43
CA GLU A 307 6.45 -42.79 -9.26
C GLU A 307 5.52 -41.86 -10.05
N ALA A 308 5.81 -40.55 -10.10
CA ALA A 308 5.06 -39.61 -10.94
C ALA A 308 5.09 -39.98 -12.43
N TYR A 309 6.22 -40.49 -12.93
CA TYR A 309 6.32 -40.98 -14.31
C TYR A 309 5.58 -42.31 -14.53
N ARG A 310 5.52 -43.21 -13.54
CA ARG A 310 4.69 -44.43 -13.61
C ARG A 310 3.21 -44.08 -13.66
N VAL A 311 2.77 -43.09 -12.87
CA VAL A 311 1.40 -42.56 -12.93
C VAL A 311 1.12 -41.99 -14.32
N LEU A 312 1.99 -41.13 -14.85
CA LEU A 312 1.85 -40.57 -16.20
C LEU A 312 1.73 -41.66 -17.28
N ARG A 313 2.58 -42.69 -17.21
CA ARG A 313 2.53 -43.85 -18.11
C ARG A 313 1.18 -44.56 -18.04
N ASN A 314 0.71 -44.86 -16.83
CA ASN A 314 -0.56 -45.56 -16.64
C ASN A 314 -1.75 -44.71 -17.15
N SER A 315 -1.72 -43.38 -16.96
CA SER A 315 -2.72 -42.46 -17.52
C SER A 315 -2.73 -42.50 -19.05
N LEU A 316 -1.56 -42.56 -19.69
CA LEU A 316 -1.45 -42.68 -21.15
C LEU A 316 -1.93 -44.04 -21.66
N ASP A 317 -1.60 -45.14 -20.98
CA ASP A 317 -2.11 -46.47 -21.33
C ASP A 317 -3.64 -46.52 -21.25
N PHE A 318 -4.25 -45.85 -20.27
CA PHE A 318 -5.71 -45.75 -20.15
C PHE A 318 -6.35 -44.99 -21.33
N ILE A 319 -5.78 -43.84 -21.71
CA ILE A 319 -6.24 -43.07 -22.88
C ILE A 319 -6.04 -43.87 -24.18
N ASN A 320 -4.94 -44.61 -24.27
CA ASN A 320 -4.62 -45.39 -25.46
C ASN A 320 -5.58 -46.58 -25.67
N PHE A 321 -6.21 -47.09 -24.61
CA PHE A 321 -7.15 -48.21 -24.69
C PHE A 321 -8.28 -47.96 -25.72
N GLU A 322 -8.75 -46.71 -25.85
CA GLU A 322 -9.80 -46.34 -26.80
C GLU A 322 -9.26 -45.81 -28.14
N HIS A 323 -8.08 -45.18 -28.13
CA HIS A 323 -7.61 -44.37 -29.26
C HIS A 323 -6.57 -45.02 -30.17
N LYS A 324 -5.96 -46.15 -29.77
CA LYS A 324 -4.91 -46.84 -30.54
C LYS A 324 -3.78 -45.90 -31.01
N LEU A 325 -3.40 -44.97 -30.15
CA LEU A 325 -2.25 -44.09 -30.30
C LEU A 325 -0.97 -44.93 -30.41
N LYS A 326 -0.24 -44.75 -31.51
CA LYS A 326 1.12 -45.25 -31.67
C LYS A 326 2.13 -44.10 -31.64
N THR A 327 1.81 -42.98 -32.28
CA THR A 327 2.72 -41.84 -32.39
C THR A 327 2.31 -40.70 -31.46
N LEU A 328 3.17 -40.39 -30.49
CA LEU A 328 2.97 -39.34 -29.49
C LEU A 328 4.00 -38.22 -29.65
N LEU A 329 3.53 -37.01 -29.93
CA LEU A 329 4.38 -35.83 -29.99
C LEU A 329 4.39 -35.13 -28.63
N VAL A 330 5.58 -34.84 -28.10
CA VAL A 330 5.74 -34.08 -26.85
C VAL A 330 6.30 -32.70 -27.18
N THR A 331 5.60 -31.67 -26.73
CA THR A 331 5.99 -30.26 -26.99
C THR A 331 5.63 -29.36 -25.81
N SER A 332 5.99 -28.09 -25.93
CA SER A 332 5.75 -27.06 -24.91
C SER A 332 5.52 -25.70 -25.59
N ALA A 333 4.92 -24.74 -24.90
CA ALA A 333 4.67 -23.41 -25.47
C ALA A 333 5.96 -22.62 -25.60
N ALA A 334 6.77 -22.65 -24.55
CA ALA A 334 7.99 -21.86 -24.40
C ALA A 334 9.21 -22.74 -24.07
N PRO A 335 10.44 -22.24 -24.28
CA PRO A 335 11.66 -22.94 -23.87
C PRO A 335 11.71 -23.18 -22.35
N ALA A 336 12.46 -24.21 -21.94
CA ALA A 336 12.73 -24.55 -20.54
C ALA A 336 11.51 -24.98 -19.69
N GLU A 337 10.45 -25.49 -20.33
CA GLU A 337 9.27 -26.05 -19.64
C GLU A 337 9.41 -27.53 -19.25
N GLY A 338 10.59 -28.13 -19.43
CA GLY A 338 10.85 -29.52 -19.02
C GLY A 338 10.56 -30.58 -20.08
N LYS A 339 10.11 -30.21 -21.28
CA LYS A 339 9.75 -31.09 -22.41
C LYS A 339 10.65 -32.34 -22.55
N SER A 340 11.93 -32.17 -22.87
CA SER A 340 12.87 -33.27 -23.13
C SER A 340 13.12 -34.14 -21.88
N THR A 341 12.96 -33.58 -20.68
CA THR A 341 13.06 -34.35 -19.42
C THR A 341 11.84 -35.24 -19.25
N VAL A 342 10.65 -34.70 -19.51
CA VAL A 342 9.40 -35.46 -19.52
C VAL A 342 9.44 -36.54 -20.60
N THR A 343 9.82 -36.19 -21.82
CA THR A 343 9.90 -37.11 -22.97
C THR A 343 10.84 -38.28 -22.69
N ALA A 344 12.07 -38.01 -22.22
CA ALA A 344 13.07 -39.04 -21.97
C ALA A 344 12.65 -40.02 -20.86
N ASN A 345 12.14 -39.49 -19.73
CA ASN A 345 11.68 -40.34 -18.63
C ASN A 345 10.40 -41.09 -19.00
N LEU A 346 9.45 -40.49 -19.72
CA LEU A 346 8.26 -41.20 -20.19
C LEU A 346 8.64 -42.39 -21.09
N ALA A 347 9.55 -42.18 -22.04
CA ALA A 347 10.04 -43.24 -22.92
C ALA A 347 10.70 -44.39 -22.15
N ALA A 348 11.55 -44.06 -21.17
CA ALA A 348 12.14 -45.06 -20.27
C ALA A 348 11.07 -45.80 -19.43
N SER A 349 10.05 -45.09 -18.94
CA SER A 349 8.94 -45.69 -18.16
C SER A 349 8.15 -46.72 -18.95
N LEU A 350 7.88 -46.42 -20.23
CA LEU A 350 7.19 -47.32 -21.16
C LEU A 350 8.05 -48.53 -21.51
N ALA A 351 9.34 -48.32 -21.78
CA ALA A 351 10.28 -49.40 -22.10
C ALA A 351 10.47 -50.37 -20.91
N GLN A 352 10.54 -49.85 -19.68
CA GLN A 352 10.54 -50.66 -18.45
C GLN A 352 9.27 -51.47 -18.24
N ALA A 353 8.14 -50.99 -18.77
CA ALA A 353 6.88 -51.75 -18.78
C ALA A 353 6.86 -52.87 -19.83
N GLY A 354 7.96 -53.05 -20.57
CA GLY A 354 8.09 -54.05 -21.64
C GLY A 354 7.47 -53.62 -22.97
N LYS A 355 7.09 -52.34 -23.14
CA LYS A 355 6.62 -51.81 -24.43
C LYS A 355 7.81 -51.60 -25.36
N LYS A 356 7.62 -51.85 -26.66
CA LYS A 356 8.58 -51.45 -27.69
C LYS A 356 8.46 -49.95 -27.93
N VAL A 357 9.49 -49.19 -27.61
CA VAL A 357 9.49 -47.72 -27.71
C VAL A 357 10.58 -47.27 -28.67
N VAL A 358 10.24 -46.39 -29.60
CA VAL A 358 11.21 -45.58 -30.34
C VAL A 358 11.07 -44.13 -29.89
N LEU A 359 12.16 -43.55 -29.40
CA LEU A 359 12.27 -42.14 -29.06
C LEU A 359 13.00 -41.39 -30.16
N VAL A 360 12.31 -40.43 -30.80
CA VAL A 360 12.83 -39.60 -31.89
C VAL A 360 13.13 -38.20 -31.36
N SER A 361 14.37 -37.74 -31.50
CA SER A 361 14.74 -36.36 -31.19
C SER A 361 14.63 -35.50 -32.45
N SER A 362 13.60 -34.63 -32.51
CA SER A 362 13.37 -33.71 -33.63
C SER A 362 13.77 -32.26 -33.35
N ASP A 363 14.32 -31.97 -32.16
CA ASP A 363 14.88 -30.67 -31.80
C ASP A 363 16.34 -30.55 -32.30
N PHE A 364 16.52 -30.17 -33.56
CA PHE A 364 17.85 -29.93 -34.14
C PHE A 364 18.59 -28.74 -33.53
N ARG A 365 17.87 -27.84 -32.84
CA ARG A 365 18.41 -26.57 -32.36
C ARG A 365 19.01 -26.71 -30.98
N ARG A 366 18.34 -27.44 -30.10
CA ARG A 366 18.82 -27.76 -28.76
C ARG A 366 18.60 -29.26 -28.49
N PRO A 367 19.37 -30.12 -29.18
CA PRO A 367 19.30 -31.56 -28.97
C PRO A 367 19.71 -31.91 -27.54
N MET A 368 18.73 -32.39 -26.77
CA MET A 368 18.89 -32.69 -25.35
C MET A 368 18.64 -34.15 -25.02
N THR A 369 17.88 -34.84 -25.86
CA THR A 369 17.45 -36.22 -25.64
C THR A 369 18.65 -37.16 -25.48
N GLU A 370 19.69 -36.99 -26.31
CA GLU A 370 20.87 -37.87 -26.30
C GLU A 370 21.61 -37.87 -24.97
N GLN A 371 21.62 -36.71 -24.29
CA GLN A 371 22.34 -36.52 -23.03
C GLN A 371 21.75 -37.34 -21.88
N PHE A 372 20.45 -37.63 -21.91
CA PHE A 372 19.79 -38.46 -20.89
C PHE A 372 20.18 -39.94 -20.98
N PHE A 373 20.53 -40.40 -22.19
CA PHE A 373 20.81 -41.81 -22.46
C PHE A 373 22.28 -42.11 -22.77
N GLY A 374 23.13 -41.07 -22.82
CA GLY A 374 24.57 -41.23 -23.10
C GLY A 374 24.88 -41.73 -24.52
N VAL A 375 24.00 -41.46 -25.49
CA VAL A 375 24.15 -41.88 -26.89
C VAL A 375 24.82 -40.80 -27.75
N ASN A 376 25.43 -41.19 -28.87
CA ASN A 376 26.15 -40.26 -29.74
C ASN A 376 25.20 -39.60 -30.75
N ASN A 377 25.32 -38.28 -30.94
CA ASN A 377 24.49 -37.51 -31.88
C ASN A 377 25.18 -37.28 -33.25
N VAL A 378 25.92 -38.26 -33.75
CA VAL A 378 26.71 -38.11 -35.00
C VAL A 378 25.88 -38.44 -36.24
N ILE A 379 25.06 -39.49 -36.15
CA ILE A 379 24.14 -39.95 -37.20
C ILE A 379 22.75 -40.00 -36.58
N GLY A 380 21.77 -39.33 -37.20
CA GLY A 380 20.42 -39.24 -36.67
C GLY A 380 19.34 -38.96 -37.70
N LEU A 381 18.26 -38.34 -37.25
CA LEU A 381 17.05 -38.05 -37.99
C LEU A 381 17.34 -37.27 -39.27
N SER A 382 18.19 -36.24 -39.19
CA SER A 382 18.61 -35.46 -40.35
C SER A 382 19.26 -36.33 -41.44
N ASP A 383 20.18 -37.21 -41.07
CA ASP A 383 20.91 -38.09 -41.98
C ASP A 383 19.99 -39.09 -42.69
N VAL A 384 18.99 -39.62 -41.97
CA VAL A 384 17.96 -40.54 -42.49
C VAL A 384 17.04 -39.82 -43.46
N LEU A 385 16.52 -38.64 -43.10
CA LEU A 385 15.62 -37.87 -43.97
C LEU A 385 16.34 -37.35 -45.24
N LEU A 386 17.64 -37.06 -45.15
CA LEU A 386 18.48 -36.73 -46.30
C LEU A 386 18.85 -37.95 -47.15
N GLY A 387 18.63 -39.18 -46.65
CA GLY A 387 18.92 -40.43 -47.35
C GLY A 387 20.42 -40.81 -47.36
N THR A 388 21.21 -40.21 -46.47
CA THR A 388 22.65 -40.51 -46.37
C THR A 388 22.92 -41.79 -45.58
N HIS A 389 22.01 -42.16 -44.67
CA HIS A 389 22.08 -43.36 -43.85
C HIS A 389 20.72 -44.04 -43.79
N SER A 390 20.71 -45.36 -43.58
CA SER A 390 19.47 -46.11 -43.37
C SER A 390 18.94 -45.91 -41.94
N LEU A 391 17.62 -46.05 -41.76
CA LEU A 391 16.99 -45.98 -40.44
C LEU A 391 17.64 -46.94 -39.43
N LYS A 392 17.87 -48.18 -39.85
CA LYS A 392 18.50 -49.22 -39.01
C LYS A 392 19.90 -48.83 -38.54
N ALA A 393 20.67 -48.10 -39.35
CA ALA A 393 22.01 -47.64 -38.99
C ALA A 393 22.00 -46.44 -38.03
N ALA A 394 20.94 -45.62 -38.07
CA ALA A 394 20.79 -44.45 -37.22
C ALA A 394 20.17 -44.75 -35.85
N LEU A 395 19.40 -45.85 -35.73
CA LEU A 395 18.79 -46.28 -34.47
C LEU A 395 19.85 -46.81 -33.49
N GLN A 396 19.86 -46.25 -32.29
CA GLN A 396 20.76 -46.63 -31.21
C GLN A 396 19.97 -47.25 -30.06
N ARG A 397 20.54 -48.28 -29.42
CA ARG A 397 19.96 -48.94 -28.25
C ARG A 397 20.79 -48.60 -27.01
N PRO A 398 20.31 -47.70 -26.12
CA PRO A 398 21.08 -47.23 -24.97
C PRO A 398 21.16 -48.23 -23.82
N THR A 399 20.13 -49.08 -23.66
CA THR A 399 19.99 -50.04 -22.56
C THR A 399 19.43 -51.37 -23.08
N ASP A 400 19.48 -52.42 -22.25
CA ASP A 400 18.93 -53.74 -22.59
C ASP A 400 17.38 -53.76 -22.67
N GLU A 401 16.72 -52.67 -22.29
CA GLU A 401 15.27 -52.49 -22.41
C GLU A 401 14.81 -52.42 -23.88
N GLN A 402 13.50 -52.47 -24.11
CA GLN A 402 12.90 -52.36 -25.46
C GLN A 402 12.82 -50.89 -25.94
N LEU A 403 13.91 -50.12 -25.76
CA LEU A 403 14.01 -48.72 -26.14
C LEU A 403 15.03 -48.54 -27.27
N LEU A 404 14.59 -47.92 -28.36
CA LEU A 404 15.45 -47.44 -29.44
C LEU A 404 15.41 -45.92 -29.49
N ILE A 405 16.53 -45.29 -29.83
CA ILE A 405 16.66 -43.84 -29.92
C ILE A 405 17.12 -43.47 -31.32
N LEU A 406 16.37 -42.60 -31.97
CA LEU A 406 16.78 -41.88 -33.17
C LEU A 406 17.16 -40.45 -32.75
N THR A 407 18.46 -40.18 -32.64
CA THR A 407 18.97 -38.85 -32.30
C THR A 407 18.67 -37.84 -33.42
N SER A 408 18.84 -36.54 -33.17
CA SER A 408 18.56 -35.51 -34.19
C SER A 408 19.58 -35.53 -35.34
N GLY A 409 20.81 -35.93 -35.08
CA GLY A 409 21.95 -35.78 -35.97
C GLY A 409 22.40 -34.32 -36.08
N LYS A 410 23.14 -34.02 -37.14
CA LYS A 410 23.64 -32.65 -37.37
C LYS A 410 22.49 -31.72 -37.78
N MET A 411 22.61 -30.44 -37.44
CA MET A 411 21.63 -29.44 -37.85
C MET A 411 21.55 -29.37 -39.38
N PRO A 412 20.39 -29.67 -40.00
CA PRO A 412 20.21 -29.53 -41.44
C PRO A 412 20.02 -28.05 -41.82
N PRO A 413 20.25 -27.68 -43.09
CA PRO A 413 20.09 -26.29 -43.54
C PRO A 413 18.65 -25.79 -43.40
N ASN A 414 17.65 -26.63 -43.71
CA ASN A 414 16.22 -26.29 -43.60
C ASN A 414 15.48 -27.31 -42.69
N PRO A 415 15.54 -27.17 -41.36
CA PRO A 415 14.93 -28.12 -40.43
C PRO A 415 13.41 -28.26 -40.58
N SER A 416 12.69 -27.15 -40.70
CA SER A 416 11.22 -27.13 -40.76
C SER A 416 10.68 -27.82 -42.01
N GLU A 417 11.31 -27.59 -43.16
CA GLU A 417 10.93 -28.23 -44.44
C GLU A 417 11.22 -29.73 -44.41
N LEU A 418 12.35 -30.12 -43.83
CA LEU A 418 12.73 -31.52 -43.70
C LEU A 418 11.75 -32.28 -42.80
N LEU A 419 11.40 -31.68 -41.67
CA LEU A 419 10.39 -32.23 -40.76
C LEU A 419 9.02 -32.23 -41.42
N GLY A 420 8.63 -31.21 -42.18
CA GLY A 420 7.36 -31.12 -42.91
C GLY A 420 7.26 -31.97 -44.19
N SER A 421 8.28 -32.77 -44.51
CA SER A 421 8.35 -33.53 -45.76
C SER A 421 7.59 -34.87 -45.73
N ALA A 422 7.21 -35.36 -46.92
CA ALA A 422 6.63 -36.70 -47.08
C ALA A 422 7.57 -37.82 -46.60
N LYS A 423 8.89 -37.59 -46.62
CA LYS A 423 9.87 -38.55 -46.07
C LYS A 423 9.72 -38.73 -44.57
N MET A 424 9.43 -37.65 -43.83
CA MET A 424 9.18 -37.74 -42.38
C MET A 424 7.92 -38.55 -42.10
N GLN A 425 6.86 -38.33 -42.88
CA GLN A 425 5.64 -39.13 -42.78
C GLN A 425 5.90 -40.62 -43.03
N SER A 426 6.63 -40.97 -44.09
CA SER A 426 7.01 -42.36 -44.37
C SER A 426 7.89 -42.96 -43.26
N LEU A 427 8.81 -42.18 -42.71
CA LEU A 427 9.66 -42.60 -41.60
C LEU A 427 8.84 -42.90 -40.33
N ILE A 428 7.86 -42.07 -39.99
CA ILE A 428 6.96 -42.33 -38.86
C ILE A 428 6.21 -43.65 -39.08
N GLY A 429 5.68 -43.88 -40.29
CA GLY A 429 5.02 -45.15 -40.62
C GLY A 429 5.93 -46.38 -40.49
N GLU A 430 7.20 -46.28 -40.93
CA GLU A 430 8.18 -47.37 -40.75
C GLU A 430 8.47 -47.63 -39.27
N LEU A 431 8.55 -46.57 -38.44
CA LEU A 431 8.77 -46.68 -37.00
C LEU A 431 7.58 -47.32 -36.27
N GLU A 432 6.35 -47.02 -36.70
CA GLU A 432 5.11 -47.60 -36.15
C GLU A 432 4.97 -49.11 -36.39
N GLU A 433 5.70 -49.67 -37.35
CA GLU A 433 5.79 -51.11 -37.57
C GLU A 433 6.73 -51.78 -36.56
N TRP A 434 7.73 -51.05 -36.06
CA TRP A 434 8.80 -51.59 -35.19
C TRP A 434 8.50 -51.40 -33.70
N ALA A 435 7.65 -50.43 -33.36
CA ALA A 435 7.36 -50.02 -31.99
C ALA A 435 5.86 -50.01 -31.67
N ASP A 436 5.55 -50.26 -30.39
CA ASP A 436 4.22 -50.01 -29.84
C ASP A 436 3.99 -48.51 -29.63
N TRP A 437 5.06 -47.77 -29.32
CA TRP A 437 5.07 -46.33 -29.12
C TRP A 437 6.22 -45.66 -29.88
N VAL A 438 5.91 -44.65 -30.68
CA VAL A 438 6.86 -43.70 -31.27
C VAL A 438 6.68 -42.36 -30.58
N ILE A 439 7.65 -41.97 -29.75
CA ILE A 439 7.62 -40.71 -29.00
C ILE A 439 8.53 -39.69 -29.69
N ILE A 440 8.02 -38.53 -30.04
CA ILE A 440 8.76 -37.49 -30.74
C ILE A 440 9.00 -36.30 -29.79
N ASP A 441 10.26 -36.05 -29.43
CA ASP A 441 10.69 -34.85 -28.71
C ASP A 441 10.83 -33.69 -29.71
N THR A 442 10.13 -32.58 -29.49
CA THR A 442 10.09 -31.43 -30.41
C THR A 442 10.56 -30.15 -29.74
N PRO A 443 11.04 -29.13 -30.48
CA PRO A 443 11.29 -27.80 -29.93
C PRO A 443 9.97 -27.13 -29.45
N PRO A 444 10.02 -26.00 -28.72
CA PRO A 444 8.80 -25.32 -28.28
C PRO A 444 7.99 -24.73 -29.44
N LEU A 445 6.65 -24.83 -29.39
CA LEU A 445 5.71 -24.41 -30.43
C LEU A 445 5.83 -22.93 -30.81
N LEU A 446 6.01 -22.04 -29.83
CA LEU A 446 6.10 -20.60 -30.09
C LEU A 446 7.51 -20.15 -30.48
N ALA A 447 8.52 -21.01 -30.30
CA ALA A 447 9.88 -20.67 -30.68
C ALA A 447 10.10 -20.88 -32.19
N VAL A 448 9.53 -21.94 -32.77
CA VAL A 448 9.78 -22.37 -34.15
C VAL A 448 8.59 -23.14 -34.72
N ALA A 449 8.45 -23.16 -36.06
CA ALA A 449 7.36 -23.84 -36.76
C ALA A 449 7.46 -25.39 -36.77
N ASP A 450 8.65 -25.92 -36.46
CA ASP A 450 9.02 -27.35 -36.54
C ASP A 450 7.99 -28.32 -35.91
N PRO A 451 7.47 -28.10 -34.68
CA PRO A 451 6.58 -29.06 -34.01
C PRO A 451 5.20 -29.12 -34.68
N ALA A 452 4.71 -27.98 -35.18
CA ALA A 452 3.39 -27.91 -35.83
C ALA A 452 3.38 -28.69 -37.16
N SER A 453 4.52 -28.76 -37.85
CA SER A 453 4.68 -29.58 -39.05
C SER A 453 4.64 -31.07 -38.78
N VAL A 454 5.16 -31.53 -37.64
CA VAL A 454 5.17 -32.96 -37.25
C VAL A 454 3.86 -33.37 -36.57
N ALA A 455 3.23 -32.47 -35.82
CA ALA A 455 2.02 -32.72 -35.04
C ALA A 455 0.83 -33.23 -35.87
N ARG A 456 0.76 -32.87 -37.16
CA ARG A 456 -0.29 -33.35 -38.08
C ARG A 456 -0.22 -34.85 -38.38
N TRP A 457 0.93 -35.49 -38.16
CA TRP A 457 1.10 -36.94 -38.39
C TRP A 457 1.25 -37.73 -37.11
N ALA A 458 1.20 -37.07 -35.95
CA ALA A 458 1.13 -37.74 -34.67
C ALA A 458 -0.34 -38.06 -34.36
N ASP A 459 -0.61 -39.21 -33.76
CA ASP A 459 -1.95 -39.59 -33.31
C ASP A 459 -2.41 -38.72 -32.12
N GLY A 460 -1.46 -38.21 -31.33
CA GLY A 460 -1.72 -37.35 -30.20
C GLY A 460 -0.57 -36.42 -29.84
N VAL A 461 -0.91 -35.31 -29.20
CA VAL A 461 0.04 -34.33 -28.65
C VAL A 461 -0.08 -34.31 -27.13
N LEU A 462 1.06 -34.47 -26.46
CA LEU A 462 1.24 -34.27 -25.03
C LEU A 462 1.88 -32.91 -24.78
N MET A 463 1.13 -32.00 -24.18
CA MET A 463 1.61 -30.65 -23.87
C MET A 463 2.32 -30.63 -22.51
N VAL A 464 3.52 -30.09 -22.44
CA VAL A 464 4.26 -29.92 -21.18
C VAL A 464 4.24 -28.46 -20.77
N ILE A 465 3.83 -28.20 -19.52
CA ILE A 465 3.87 -26.87 -18.90
C ILE A 465 4.76 -26.86 -17.67
N HIS A 466 5.34 -25.71 -17.36
CA HIS A 466 6.01 -25.48 -16.10
C HIS A 466 5.05 -24.81 -15.12
N ALA A 467 4.67 -25.50 -14.06
CA ALA A 467 3.78 -24.97 -13.03
C ALA A 467 4.37 -23.69 -12.41
N GLY A 468 3.57 -22.62 -12.36
CA GLY A 468 3.94 -21.31 -11.83
C GLY A 468 4.96 -20.53 -12.68
N LYS A 469 5.23 -20.94 -13.93
CA LYS A 469 6.08 -20.20 -14.88
C LYS A 469 5.50 -20.10 -16.28
N SER A 470 4.80 -21.12 -16.76
CA SER A 470 4.10 -21.06 -18.05
C SER A 470 3.01 -20.01 -17.99
N SER A 471 3.03 -19.05 -18.92
CA SER A 471 2.01 -18.01 -19.00
C SER A 471 0.76 -18.51 -19.72
N HIS A 472 -0.42 -18.11 -19.25
CA HIS A 472 -1.70 -18.32 -19.92
C HIS A 472 -1.65 -17.91 -21.39
N GLU A 473 -1.17 -16.70 -21.69
CA GLU A 473 -1.15 -16.17 -23.05
C GLU A 473 -0.34 -17.04 -24.03
N ALA A 474 0.86 -17.47 -23.64
CA ALA A 474 1.69 -18.36 -24.45
C ALA A 474 1.01 -19.73 -24.65
N SER A 475 0.43 -20.29 -23.59
CA SER A 475 -0.27 -21.56 -23.65
C SER A 475 -1.50 -21.50 -24.55
N THR A 476 -2.29 -20.44 -24.49
CA THR A 476 -3.43 -20.21 -25.40
C THR A 476 -2.98 -20.14 -26.86
N LYS A 477 -1.91 -19.38 -27.17
CA LYS A 477 -1.36 -19.32 -28.53
C LYS A 477 -0.87 -20.69 -29.02
N ALA A 478 -0.29 -21.50 -28.13
CA ALA A 478 0.15 -22.85 -28.46
C ALA A 478 -1.03 -23.77 -28.81
N VAL A 479 -2.13 -23.70 -28.05
CA VAL A 479 -3.39 -24.41 -28.37
C VAL A 479 -3.92 -23.99 -29.72
N GLU A 480 -4.04 -22.68 -29.99
CA GLU A 480 -4.51 -22.17 -31.27
C GLU A 480 -3.66 -22.65 -32.46
N LEU A 481 -2.34 -22.79 -32.29
CA LEU A 481 -1.45 -23.31 -33.32
C LEU A 481 -1.68 -24.81 -33.58
N LEU A 482 -1.88 -25.61 -32.53
CA LEU A 482 -2.17 -27.04 -32.65
C LEU A 482 -3.53 -27.28 -33.30
N ASP A 483 -4.56 -26.50 -32.92
CA ASP A 483 -5.88 -26.55 -33.52
C ASP A 483 -5.84 -26.19 -35.02
N LYS A 484 -5.08 -25.16 -35.41
CA LYS A 484 -4.91 -24.76 -36.81
C LYS A 484 -4.30 -25.85 -37.69
N VAL A 485 -3.46 -26.71 -37.14
CA VAL A 485 -2.85 -27.84 -37.88
C VAL A 485 -3.64 -29.15 -37.74
N GLY A 486 -4.76 -29.13 -37.02
CA GLY A 486 -5.62 -30.29 -36.80
C GLY A 486 -5.00 -31.36 -35.88
N ALA A 487 -4.03 -30.97 -35.04
CA ALA A 487 -3.39 -31.89 -34.13
C ALA A 487 -4.28 -32.15 -32.90
N LYS A 488 -4.45 -33.42 -32.52
CA LYS A 488 -5.26 -33.80 -31.37
C LYS A 488 -4.43 -33.74 -30.08
N MET A 489 -4.70 -32.78 -29.20
CA MET A 489 -4.16 -32.82 -27.84
C MET A 489 -4.83 -33.95 -27.05
N ILE A 490 -4.03 -34.77 -26.38
CA ILE A 490 -4.53 -35.88 -25.55
C ILE A 490 -4.41 -35.61 -24.05
N GLY A 491 -3.59 -34.63 -23.67
CA GLY A 491 -3.46 -34.22 -22.27
C GLY A 491 -2.27 -33.31 -22.00
N VAL A 492 -2.15 -32.90 -20.75
CA VAL A 492 -1.12 -31.97 -20.26
C VAL A 492 -0.29 -32.61 -19.16
N VAL A 493 1.00 -32.28 -19.11
CA VAL A 493 1.90 -32.63 -18.00
C VAL A 493 2.38 -31.37 -17.31
N ALA A 494 2.09 -31.25 -16.01
CA ALA A 494 2.59 -30.17 -15.19
C ALA A 494 3.97 -30.55 -14.60
N TRP A 495 5.03 -29.91 -15.09
CA TRP A 495 6.40 -30.10 -14.63
C TRP A 495 6.84 -28.97 -13.68
N GLY A 496 7.79 -29.27 -12.81
CA GLY A 496 8.50 -28.24 -12.04
C GLY A 496 7.84 -27.84 -10.72
N LEU A 497 6.96 -28.68 -10.17
CA LEU A 497 6.29 -28.40 -8.89
C LEU A 497 7.24 -28.54 -7.70
N ASP A 498 7.21 -27.54 -6.82
CA ASP A 498 8.04 -27.52 -5.62
C ASP A 498 7.49 -28.47 -4.56
N SER A 499 8.19 -29.58 -4.33
CA SER A 499 7.84 -30.58 -3.31
C SER A 499 7.76 -30.02 -1.89
N SER A 500 8.37 -28.87 -1.59
CA SER A 500 8.33 -28.24 -0.26
C SER A 500 7.04 -27.48 0.05
N LYS A 501 6.27 -27.09 -0.98
CA LYS A 501 4.92 -26.50 -0.81
C LYS A 501 3.81 -27.56 -0.76
N SER A 502 4.18 -28.85 -0.85
CA SER A 502 3.29 -29.99 -1.06
C SER A 502 2.44 -30.42 0.15
N ARG A 503 2.65 -29.88 1.36
CA ARG A 503 1.80 -30.23 2.52
C ARG A 503 0.32 -29.87 2.34
N SER A 504 -0.02 -28.91 1.47
CA SER A 504 -1.40 -28.58 1.14
C SER A 504 -1.95 -29.26 -0.12
N TYR A 505 -1.10 -29.95 -0.89
CA TYR A 505 -1.47 -30.64 -2.14
C TYR A 505 -1.64 -32.16 -1.97
N SER A 506 -1.13 -32.71 -0.86
CA SER A 506 -1.30 -34.13 -0.50
C SER A 506 -2.76 -34.59 -0.36
N TYR A 507 -3.73 -33.67 -0.29
CA TYR A 507 -5.15 -34.03 -0.17
C TYR A 507 -5.81 -34.38 -1.51
N TYR A 508 -5.16 -34.12 -2.65
CA TYR A 508 -5.68 -34.47 -3.98
C TYR A 508 -5.25 -35.86 -4.49
N TYR A 509 -4.43 -36.60 -3.73
CA TYR A 509 -4.06 -37.99 -4.05
C TYR A 509 -5.15 -39.02 -3.69
N GLY A 510 -6.33 -38.58 -3.25
CA GLY A 510 -7.44 -39.47 -2.95
C GLY A 510 -8.80 -38.79 -3.10
N GLY A 511 -9.38 -38.82 -4.30
CA GLY A 511 -10.75 -38.36 -4.48
C GLY A 511 -11.22 -38.23 -5.93
N HIS A 512 -11.97 -39.24 -6.37
CA HIS A 512 -13.00 -39.19 -7.40
C HIS A 512 -12.59 -39.18 -8.89
N TYR A 513 -12.54 -40.41 -9.42
CA TYR A 513 -12.97 -40.73 -10.78
C TYR A 513 -14.39 -40.21 -11.02
N TYR A 514 -14.57 -39.29 -11.96
CA TYR A 514 -15.79 -39.20 -12.78
C TYR A 514 -15.43 -38.73 -14.19
N PHE A 515 -15.80 -39.56 -15.17
CA PHE A 515 -15.70 -39.31 -16.60
C PHE A 515 -16.85 -38.39 -17.05
N ALA A 516 -16.58 -37.66 -18.12
CA ALA A 516 -17.45 -36.66 -18.75
C ALA A 516 -18.74 -37.26 -19.37
N SER A 517 -19.76 -36.42 -19.48
CA SER A 517 -20.83 -36.56 -20.46
C SER A 517 -20.79 -35.37 -21.42
N TYR A 518 -20.74 -35.67 -22.72
CA TYR A 518 -20.72 -34.74 -23.85
C TYR A 518 -21.98 -33.87 -23.95
N GLY A 519 -21.83 -32.64 -24.44
CA GLY A 519 -22.94 -31.76 -24.79
C GLY A 519 -22.53 -30.66 -25.78
N GLN A 520 -22.90 -30.87 -27.04
CA GLN A 520 -22.91 -29.98 -28.20
C GLN A 520 -22.88 -28.46 -27.96
N PHE A 521 -21.95 -27.76 -28.62
CA PHE A 521 -22.11 -26.33 -28.94
C PHE A 521 -22.75 -26.17 -30.32
N SER A 522 -23.97 -25.64 -30.34
CA SER A 522 -24.58 -25.05 -31.52
C SER A 522 -24.37 -23.54 -31.51
N SER A 523 -23.89 -23.05 -32.64
CA SER A 523 -23.82 -21.65 -33.03
C SER A 523 -25.22 -21.10 -33.33
N GLN A 524 -25.60 -19.94 -32.77
CA GLN A 524 -26.40 -18.90 -33.44
C GLN A 524 -26.56 -17.63 -32.56
N MET A 525 -25.94 -16.54 -33.00
CA MET A 525 -26.47 -15.15 -32.91
C MET A 525 -27.35 -14.90 -34.17
N PRO A 526 -28.18 -13.82 -34.33
CA PRO A 526 -28.00 -12.44 -33.80
C PRO A 526 -29.29 -11.60 -33.55
N GLY A 527 -29.10 -10.32 -33.16
CA GLY A 527 -30.07 -9.20 -33.19
C GLY A 527 -29.88 -8.28 -31.97
N GLY A 528 -29.36 -7.05 -32.09
CA GLY A 528 -30.04 -5.83 -32.60
C GLY A 528 -31.01 -5.29 -31.52
N ASP A 529 -31.10 -4.04 -31.09
CA ASP A 529 -30.59 -2.70 -31.44
C ASP A 529 -30.62 -1.91 -30.10
N SER A 530 -29.84 -0.88 -29.81
CA SER A 530 -30.09 0.52 -30.22
C SER A 530 -29.39 1.44 -29.22
N VAL A 531 -28.82 2.53 -29.72
CA VAL A 531 -28.43 3.75 -28.98
C VAL A 531 -29.48 4.81 -29.34
N PRO A 532 -29.84 5.78 -28.46
CA PRO A 532 -29.25 7.10 -28.61
C PRO A 532 -29.01 7.89 -27.31
N ALA A 533 -28.26 8.97 -27.50
CA ALA A 533 -27.71 9.93 -26.55
C ALA A 533 -28.68 11.02 -26.03
N ALA A 534 -28.10 11.91 -25.21
CA ALA A 534 -28.50 13.29 -24.83
C ALA A 534 -29.24 13.44 -23.49
N ALA A 535 -29.11 14.51 -22.68
CA ALA A 535 -28.17 15.63 -22.50
C ALA A 535 -28.75 16.51 -21.36
N VAL A 536 -27.90 17.23 -20.59
CA VAL A 536 -28.20 18.53 -19.90
C VAL A 536 -29.13 18.45 -18.66
N ALA A 537 -28.95 19.08 -17.48
CA ALA A 537 -28.05 20.10 -16.94
C ALA A 537 -28.15 20.25 -15.40
N ARG A 538 -27.09 20.88 -14.84
CA ARG A 538 -27.03 21.86 -13.71
C ARG A 538 -27.16 21.43 -12.25
N GLY A 539 -26.14 21.83 -11.48
CA GLY A 539 -26.09 21.92 -10.02
C GLY A 539 -24.68 22.24 -9.52
N SER A 540 -24.26 23.50 -9.65
CA SER A 540 -23.00 24.06 -9.15
C SER A 540 -22.96 24.15 -7.63
N LEU A 541 -21.89 23.63 -6.99
CA LEU A 541 -21.46 24.03 -5.64
C LEU A 541 -19.92 24.10 -5.63
N VAL A 542 -19.46 25.35 -5.59
CA VAL A 542 -18.06 25.77 -5.48
C VAL A 542 -17.61 25.55 -4.04
N TRP A 543 -16.44 24.94 -3.84
CA TRP A 543 -15.70 25.04 -2.58
C TRP A 543 -14.54 26.03 -2.82
N GLU A 544 -14.61 27.18 -2.17
CA GLU A 544 -13.52 28.16 -2.12
C GLU A 544 -12.45 27.70 -1.14
N THR A 545 -11.21 27.64 -1.62
CA THR A 545 -10.00 27.60 -0.78
C THR A 545 -9.60 29.03 -0.38
N PRO A 546 -9.24 29.31 0.88
CA PRO A 546 -8.71 30.61 1.23
C PRO A 546 -7.28 30.80 0.70
N GLU A 547 -7.04 31.96 0.11
CA GLU A 547 -5.75 32.45 -0.38
C GLU A 547 -4.71 32.55 0.74
N VAL A 548 -3.51 32.03 0.48
CA VAL A 548 -2.31 32.30 1.27
C VAL A 548 -1.50 33.36 0.52
N SER A 549 -1.36 34.54 1.11
CA SER A 549 -0.55 35.62 0.57
C SER A 549 0.94 35.27 0.59
N ALA A 550 1.55 35.32 -0.59
CA ALA A 550 2.99 35.14 -0.78
C ALA A 550 3.72 36.47 -0.60
N GLY A 551 4.82 36.46 0.16
CA GLY A 551 5.73 37.60 0.15
C GLY A 551 6.76 37.63 1.28
N ARG A 552 7.63 36.60 1.37
CA ARG A 552 9.06 36.66 1.81
C ARG A 552 9.66 35.34 2.33
N SER A 553 8.98 34.19 2.25
CA SER A 553 9.52 32.90 2.73
C SER A 553 10.19 32.00 1.67
N PHE A 554 10.21 32.38 0.39
CA PHE A 554 10.63 31.49 -0.71
C PHE A 554 12.11 31.08 -0.65
N ALA A 555 13.00 31.96 -0.16
CA ALA A 555 14.44 31.66 -0.06
C ALA A 555 14.81 30.71 1.10
N ARG A 556 14.04 30.67 2.20
CA ARG A 556 14.25 29.68 3.28
C ARG A 556 13.48 28.37 3.04
N ALA A 557 12.40 28.41 2.25
CA ALA A 557 11.67 27.23 1.83
C ALA A 557 12.47 26.38 0.83
N LEU A 558 13.23 27.00 -0.10
CA LEU A 558 14.06 26.24 -1.04
C LEU A 558 15.15 25.40 -0.35
N GLY A 559 15.77 25.90 0.72
CA GLY A 559 16.79 25.15 1.48
C GLY A 559 16.24 24.01 2.35
N LYS A 560 14.99 24.12 2.83
CA LYS A 560 14.33 23.06 3.62
C LYS A 560 13.64 22.02 2.73
N VAL A 561 13.11 22.43 1.58
CA VAL A 561 12.57 21.52 0.55
C VAL A 561 13.70 20.75 -0.13
N SER A 562 14.86 21.36 -0.37
CA SER A 562 16.05 20.64 -0.87
C SER A 562 16.57 19.63 0.16
N GLY A 563 16.55 19.96 1.45
CA GLY A 563 16.95 19.03 2.52
C GLY A 563 16.01 17.82 2.64
N ALA A 564 14.70 18.04 2.58
CA ALA A 564 13.71 16.96 2.60
C ALA A 564 13.74 16.11 1.31
N PHE A 565 13.98 16.73 0.15
CA PHE A 565 14.14 16.04 -1.12
C PHE A 565 15.44 15.24 -1.20
N LEU A 566 16.55 15.78 -0.69
CA LEU A 566 17.82 15.07 -0.55
C LEU A 566 17.72 13.94 0.48
N ALA A 567 16.99 14.12 1.58
CA ALA A 567 16.71 13.07 2.54
C ALA A 567 15.84 11.97 1.93
N PHE A 568 14.84 12.33 1.11
CA PHE A 568 14.02 11.38 0.36
C PHE A 568 14.86 10.61 -0.68
N LEU A 569 15.71 11.28 -1.45
CA LEU A 569 16.65 10.66 -2.39
C LEU A 569 17.68 9.78 -1.68
N ALA A 570 18.17 10.19 -0.50
CA ALA A 570 19.09 9.40 0.31
C ALA A 570 18.40 8.14 0.85
N VAL A 571 17.15 8.24 1.32
CA VAL A 571 16.34 7.07 1.69
C VAL A 571 16.11 6.17 0.48
N LEU A 572 15.77 6.73 -0.68
CA LEU A 572 15.60 5.96 -1.91
C LEU A 572 16.90 5.23 -2.31
N ALA A 573 18.05 5.92 -2.22
CA ALA A 573 19.35 5.35 -2.52
C ALA A 573 19.78 4.27 -1.52
N ILE A 574 19.50 4.47 -0.22
CA ILE A 574 19.75 3.46 0.82
C ILE A 574 18.84 2.25 0.59
N VAL A 575 17.57 2.45 0.25
CA VAL A 575 16.64 1.37 -0.08
C VAL A 575 17.11 0.61 -1.31
N SER A 576 17.50 1.29 -2.38
CA SER A 576 18.09 0.66 -3.56
C SER A 576 19.38 -0.09 -3.25
N ALA A 577 20.26 0.47 -2.40
CA ALA A 577 21.50 -0.18 -1.99
C ALA A 577 21.27 -1.40 -1.11
N VAL A 578 20.29 -1.35 -0.20
CA VAL A 578 19.90 -2.48 0.65
C VAL A 578 19.22 -3.57 -0.18
N VAL A 579 18.34 -3.21 -1.12
CA VAL A 579 17.73 -4.15 -2.07
C VAL A 579 18.82 -4.82 -2.92
N TYR A 580 19.77 -4.05 -3.45
CA TYR A 580 20.90 -4.58 -4.22
C TYR A 580 21.80 -5.50 -3.37
N ALA A 581 22.14 -5.10 -2.14
CA ALA A 581 22.96 -5.92 -1.25
C ALA A 581 22.26 -7.21 -0.83
N LEU A 582 20.96 -7.17 -0.55
CA LEU A 582 20.15 -8.36 -0.26
C LEU A 582 20.01 -9.27 -1.49
N ASP A 583 19.88 -8.71 -2.68
CA ASP A 583 19.81 -9.45 -3.95
C ASP A 583 21.14 -10.19 -4.25
N GLN A 584 22.28 -9.54 -4.02
CA GLN A 584 23.62 -10.14 -4.16
C GLN A 584 23.89 -11.22 -3.11
N TYR A 585 23.44 -11.01 -1.87
CA TYR A 585 23.69 -11.95 -0.77
C TYR A 585 22.76 -13.19 -0.82
N MET A 586 21.53 -13.02 -1.32
CA MET A 586 20.51 -14.07 -1.33
C MET A 586 20.28 -14.70 -2.73
N GLY A 587 20.91 -14.14 -3.78
CA GLY A 587 20.89 -14.68 -5.15
C GLY A 587 19.54 -14.58 -5.85
N TRP A 588 18.76 -13.52 -5.58
CA TRP A 588 17.34 -13.42 -5.98
C TRP A 588 17.08 -12.95 -7.42
N GLY A 589 18.06 -12.33 -8.08
CA GLY A 589 17.95 -11.85 -9.48
C GLY A 589 17.05 -10.63 -9.67
N LEU A 590 16.74 -9.88 -8.60
CA LEU A 590 15.83 -8.72 -8.62
C LEU A 590 16.45 -7.47 -9.26
N ALA A 591 17.77 -7.29 -9.20
CA ALA A 591 18.43 -6.19 -9.91
C ALA A 591 18.26 -6.32 -11.44
N ALA A 592 18.18 -7.56 -11.97
CA ALA A 592 17.98 -7.80 -13.39
C ALA A 592 16.55 -7.48 -13.87
N SER A 593 15.53 -7.57 -13.00
CA SER A 593 14.15 -7.23 -13.35
C SER A 593 13.81 -5.75 -13.15
N LEU A 594 14.45 -5.06 -12.19
CA LEU A 594 14.25 -3.63 -11.93
C LEU A 594 15.06 -2.72 -12.86
N PHE A 595 16.29 -3.10 -13.23
CA PHE A 595 17.16 -2.29 -14.11
C PHE A 595 17.16 -2.73 -15.58
N GLY A 596 16.44 -3.80 -15.94
CA GLY A 596 16.25 -4.22 -17.34
C GLY A 596 15.22 -3.40 -18.13
N LEU A 597 14.67 -2.33 -17.53
CA LEU A 597 13.64 -1.45 -18.10
C LEU A 597 14.15 -0.02 -18.37
N PHE A 598 15.46 0.23 -18.28
CA PHE A 598 16.10 1.50 -18.66
C PHE A 598 17.12 1.32 -19.79
#